data_AF-A0A926PUK9-F1
#
_entry.id   AF-A0A926PUK9-F1
#
_cell.length_a   1.000
_cell.length_b   1.000
_cell.length_c   1.000
_cell.angle_alpha   90.00
_cell.angle_beta   90.00
_cell.angle_gamma   90.00
#
_symmetry.space_group_name_H-M   'P 1'
#
loop_
_entity.id
_entity.type
_entity.pdbx_description
1 polymer ?
#
loop_
_entity_poly.entity_id
_entity_poly.type
_entity_poly.pdbx_seq_one_letter_code
_entity_poly.pdbx_strand_id
1 'polypeptide(L)'
;MVDKLTYPLLLKSFKPKSRLEPDDSYKTKPQLAIEILQEVKALGFEVELVLADSLYGESGDVINTIEQFGWSYIVALRSNHGVLVGPGQRVRYNRWRAYDQAQVGHPTERRHIREIIFGARRKTRYFQITKEG
;
A
#
# COMPACT_ATOMS: atom_id res chain seq x y z
N MET A 1 26.88 0.24 19.68
CA MET A 1 25.44 -0.02 19.41
C MET A 1 24.86 1.33 18.99
N VAL A 2 24.59 1.53 17.70
CA VAL A 2 24.03 2.81 17.22
C VAL A 2 22.51 2.74 17.41
N ASP A 3 21.99 3.65 18.22
CA ASP A 3 20.59 3.80 18.60
C ASP A 3 19.63 3.77 17.41
N LYS A 4 18.63 2.87 17.42
CA LYS A 4 17.28 2.95 16.79
C LYS A 4 17.13 3.70 15.45
N LEU A 5 18.17 3.74 14.61
CA LEU A 5 18.20 4.46 13.35
C LEU A 5 17.86 3.47 12.24
N THR A 6 16.70 3.67 11.61
CA THR A 6 16.31 2.95 10.40
C THR A 6 16.92 3.66 9.20
N TYR A 7 17.81 2.98 8.48
CA TYR A 7 18.38 3.49 7.23
C TYR A 7 17.58 2.95 6.03
N PRO A 8 17.34 3.77 4.99
CA PRO A 8 16.73 3.27 3.78
C PRO A 8 17.69 2.30 3.09
N LEU A 9 17.18 1.12 2.73
CA LEU A 9 17.95 0.14 1.95
C LEU A 9 18.24 0.68 0.54
N LEU A 10 17.23 1.26 -0.10
CA LEU A 10 17.31 1.87 -1.43
C LEU A 10 16.61 3.22 -1.42
N LEU A 11 17.09 4.14 -2.24
CA LEU A 11 16.51 5.46 -2.43
C LEU A 11 16.51 5.82 -3.93
N LYS A 12 15.35 6.26 -4.43
CA LYS A 12 15.21 6.82 -5.78
C LYS A 12 14.73 8.26 -5.69
N SER A 13 15.47 9.17 -6.31
CA SER A 13 15.14 10.60 -6.32
C SER A 13 14.05 10.91 -7.35
N PHE A 14 12.93 11.43 -6.89
CA PHE A 14 11.88 11.94 -7.78
C PHE A 14 12.23 13.33 -8.31
N LYS A 15 12.31 13.47 -9.64
CA LYS A 15 12.53 14.74 -10.32
C LYS A 15 11.21 15.25 -10.93
N PRO A 16 10.65 16.38 -10.45
CA PRO A 16 9.46 16.95 -11.07
C PRO A 16 9.79 17.50 -12.46
N LYS A 17 8.82 17.48 -13.38
CA LYS A 17 9.01 17.91 -14.78
C LYS A 17 9.62 19.30 -14.94
N SER A 18 9.31 20.22 -14.02
CA SER A 18 9.81 21.60 -14.00
C SER A 18 11.28 21.74 -13.62
N ARG A 19 11.95 20.66 -13.21
CA ARG A 19 13.35 20.63 -12.77
C ARG A 19 14.14 19.51 -13.46
N LEU A 20 13.71 19.09 -14.65
CA LEU A 20 14.44 18.12 -15.44
C LEU A 20 15.56 18.85 -16.20
N GLU A 21 16.77 18.31 -16.11
CA GLU A 21 17.86 18.69 -17.00
C GLU A 21 17.62 18.10 -18.41
N PRO A 22 18.26 18.63 -19.47
CA PRO A 22 18.04 18.18 -20.85
C PRO A 22 18.24 16.67 -21.06
N ASP A 23 19.15 16.06 -20.30
CA ASP A 23 19.47 14.64 -20.39
C ASP A 23 18.67 13.76 -19.40
N ASP A 24 17.79 14.36 -18.58
CA ASP A 24 16.99 13.61 -17.61
C ASP A 24 15.74 12.97 -18.24
N SER A 25 15.56 11.67 -18.02
CA SER A 25 14.31 10.98 -18.31
C SER A 25 13.32 11.15 -17.15
N TYR A 26 12.13 11.67 -17.44
CA TYR A 26 11.07 11.81 -16.44
C TYR A 26 10.54 10.45 -15.99
N LYS A 27 10.47 10.24 -14.67
CA LYS A 27 9.81 9.09 -14.05
C LYS A 27 8.83 9.54 -12.97
N THR A 28 7.67 8.91 -12.96
CA THR A 28 6.66 9.09 -11.93
C THR A 28 7.08 8.37 -10.64
N LYS A 29 6.51 8.77 -9.50
CA LYS A 29 6.74 8.07 -8.21
C LYS A 29 6.40 6.58 -8.27
N PRO A 30 5.27 6.13 -8.89
CA PRO A 30 5.01 4.72 -9.10
C PRO A 30 6.10 3.99 -9.91
N GLN A 31 6.60 4.58 -10.99
CA GLN A 31 7.69 3.97 -11.78
C GLN A 31 8.97 3.79 -10.95
N LEU A 32 9.33 4.80 -10.15
CA LEU A 32 10.46 4.69 -9.24
C LEU A 32 10.25 3.63 -8.15
N ALA A 33 9.02 3.45 -7.67
CA ALA A 33 8.70 2.38 -6.72
C ALA A 33 8.83 0.99 -7.36
N ILE A 34 8.39 0.81 -8.60
CA ILE A 34 8.58 -0.44 -9.36
C ILE A 34 10.07 -0.77 -9.49
N GLU A 35 10.92 0.22 -9.77
CA GLU A 35 12.39 0.03 -9.82
C GLU A 35 12.94 -0.42 -8.47
N ILE A 36 12.48 0.17 -7.36
CA ILE A 36 12.86 -0.28 -6.01
C ILE A 36 12.45 -1.73 -5.79
N LEU A 37 11.22 -2.12 -6.13
CA LEU A 37 10.74 -3.50 -5.95
C LEU A 37 11.59 -4.48 -6.78
N GLN A 38 11.92 -4.13 -8.02
CA GLN A 38 12.76 -4.93 -8.90
C GLN A 38 14.18 -5.09 -8.35
N GLU A 39 14.77 -4.01 -7.82
CA GLU A 39 16.09 -4.05 -7.20
C GLU A 39 16.11 -4.87 -5.91
N VAL A 40 15.11 -4.71 -5.04
CA VAL A 40 14.97 -5.54 -3.83
C VAL A 40 14.89 -7.03 -4.19
N LYS A 41 14.14 -7.37 -5.24
CA LYS A 41 14.06 -8.75 -5.74
C LYS A 41 15.39 -9.24 -6.30
N ALA A 42 16.10 -8.40 -7.07
CA ALA A 42 17.39 -8.74 -7.66
C ALA A 42 18.49 -8.95 -6.60
N LEU A 43 18.40 -8.24 -5.48
CA LEU A 43 19.27 -8.42 -4.32
C LEU A 43 18.99 -9.72 -3.53
N GLY A 44 17.94 -10.47 -3.89
CA GLY A 44 17.61 -11.75 -3.28
C GLY A 44 16.91 -11.66 -1.93
N PHE A 45 16.31 -10.51 -1.60
CA PHE A 45 15.53 -10.38 -0.37
C PHE A 45 14.24 -11.20 -0.44
N GLU A 46 13.99 -11.97 0.61
CA GLU A 46 12.69 -12.59 0.85
C GLU A 46 11.73 -11.56 1.46
N VAL A 47 10.84 -11.02 0.63
CA VAL A 47 9.86 -10.01 1.05
C VAL A 47 8.56 -10.71 1.40
N GLU A 48 8.21 -10.70 2.69
CA GLU A 48 6.94 -11.24 3.17
C GLU A 48 5.77 -10.28 2.93
N LEU A 49 6.00 -8.97 3.09
CA LEU A 49 4.96 -7.97 3.11
C LEU A 49 5.45 -6.61 2.58
N VAL A 50 4.69 -6.03 1.66
CA VAL A 50 4.84 -4.65 1.19
C VAL A 50 3.79 -3.75 1.85
N LEU A 51 4.24 -2.68 2.51
CA LEU A 51 3.39 -1.63 3.05
C LEU A 51 3.54 -0.35 2.23
N ALA A 52 2.44 0.24 1.76
CA ALA A 52 2.50 1.49 1.02
C ALA A 52 1.30 2.41 1.24
N ASP A 53 1.50 3.70 0.96
CA ASP A 53 0.43 4.70 1.02
C ASP A 53 -0.54 4.61 -0.19
N SER A 54 -1.51 5.52 -0.23
CA SER A 54 -2.57 5.51 -1.24
C SER A 54 -2.13 5.89 -2.63
N LEU A 55 -1.02 6.60 -2.81
CA LEU A 55 -0.46 6.87 -4.14
C LEU A 55 -0.07 5.56 -4.83
N TYR A 56 0.50 4.63 -4.07
CA TYR A 56 0.91 3.33 -4.58
C TYR A 56 -0.24 2.32 -4.58
N GLY A 57 -1.14 2.40 -3.60
CA GLY A 57 -2.35 1.56 -3.55
C GLY A 57 -3.30 1.78 -4.71
N GLU A 58 -3.32 2.98 -5.30
CA GLU A 58 -4.12 3.30 -6.48
C GLU A 58 -3.37 3.08 -7.81
N SER A 59 -2.10 2.68 -7.75
CA SER A 59 -1.30 2.39 -8.93
C SER A 59 -1.43 0.91 -9.31
N GLY A 60 -2.20 0.63 -10.37
CA GLY A 60 -2.34 -0.72 -10.91
C GLY A 60 -0.99 -1.36 -11.26
N ASP A 61 -0.05 -0.60 -11.84
CA ASP A 61 1.27 -1.10 -12.21
C ASP A 61 2.09 -1.56 -11.01
N VAL A 62 2.04 -0.81 -9.90
CA VAL A 62 2.74 -1.18 -8.66
C VAL A 62 2.12 -2.44 -8.05
N ILE A 63 0.79 -2.49 -7.92
CA ILE A 63 0.09 -3.66 -7.38
C ILE A 63 0.35 -4.90 -8.23
N ASN A 64 0.25 -4.78 -9.55
CA ASN A 64 0.54 -5.88 -10.47
C ASN A 64 1.99 -6.37 -10.33
N THR A 65 2.95 -5.47 -10.15
CA THR A 65 4.37 -5.85 -9.95
C THR A 65 4.54 -6.66 -8.65
N ILE A 66 3.93 -6.21 -7.55
CA ILE A 66 3.96 -6.93 -6.27
C ILE A 66 3.32 -8.31 -6.42
N GLU A 67 2.16 -8.41 -7.08
CA GLU A 67 1.46 -9.67 -7.31
C GLU A 67 2.26 -10.64 -8.19
N GLN A 68 2.92 -10.14 -9.25
CA GLN A 68 3.82 -10.93 -10.10
C GLN A 68 5.02 -11.50 -9.33
N PHE A 69 5.45 -10.80 -8.28
CA PHE A 69 6.52 -11.29 -7.40
C PHE A 69 6.02 -12.29 -6.36
N GLY A 70 4.70 -12.46 -6.23
CA GLY A 70 4.09 -13.34 -5.24
C GLY A 70 4.12 -12.77 -3.82
N TRP A 71 4.42 -11.48 -3.66
CA TRP A 71 4.54 -10.85 -2.35
C TRP A 71 3.18 -10.42 -1.80
N SER A 72 3.01 -10.51 -0.48
CA SER A 72 1.80 -9.98 0.17
C SER A 72 1.89 -8.46 0.28
N TYR A 73 0.74 -7.78 0.36
CA TYR A 73 0.72 -6.33 0.52
C TYR A 73 -0.44 -5.83 1.36
N ILE A 74 -0.22 -4.68 2.01
CA ILE A 74 -1.25 -3.84 2.60
C ILE A 74 -0.98 -2.42 2.10
N VAL A 75 -1.95 -1.86 1.39
CA VAL A 75 -1.86 -0.50 0.85
C VAL A 75 -3.04 0.33 1.31
N ALA A 76 -2.80 1.62 1.55
CA ALA A 76 -3.89 2.55 1.80
C ALA A 76 -4.68 2.81 0.51
N LEU A 77 -5.95 3.17 0.63
CA LEU A 77 -6.80 3.62 -0.47
C LEU A 77 -7.38 4.98 -0.10
N ARG A 78 -7.57 5.88 -1.09
CA ARG A 78 -8.26 7.14 -0.82
C ARG A 78 -9.75 6.91 -0.63
N SER A 79 -10.40 7.83 0.08
CA SER A 79 -11.84 7.77 0.35
C SER A 79 -12.70 7.85 -0.92
N ASN A 80 -12.17 8.40 -2.02
CA ASN A 80 -12.83 8.47 -3.32
C ASN A 80 -12.51 7.28 -4.25
N HIS A 81 -11.87 6.22 -3.75
CA HIS A 81 -11.54 5.05 -4.54
C HIS A 81 -12.81 4.27 -4.94
N GLY A 82 -13.15 4.30 -6.23
CA GLY A 82 -14.28 3.58 -6.79
C GLY A 82 -13.92 2.17 -7.24
N VAL A 83 -14.61 1.16 -6.70
CA VAL A 83 -14.48 -0.22 -7.18
C VAL A 83 -15.66 -0.56 -8.09
N LEU A 84 -15.37 -0.97 -9.32
CA LEU A 84 -16.40 -1.44 -10.26
C LEU A 84 -16.99 -2.77 -9.77
N VAL A 85 -18.30 -2.78 -9.57
CA VAL A 85 -19.07 -3.95 -9.16
C VAL A 85 -19.93 -4.39 -10.35
N GLY A 86 -19.89 -5.68 -10.68
CA GLY A 86 -20.61 -6.21 -11.84
C GLY A 86 -22.14 -6.06 -11.72
N PRO A 87 -22.89 -6.11 -12.83
CA PRO A 87 -24.35 -6.01 -12.81
C PRO A 87 -24.97 -7.02 -11.85
N GLY A 88 -25.87 -6.55 -10.96
CA GLY A 88 -26.53 -7.38 -9.95
C GLY A 88 -25.68 -7.71 -8.71
N GLN A 89 -24.39 -7.37 -8.68
CA GLN A 89 -23.56 -7.50 -7.49
C GLN A 89 -23.72 -6.28 -6.57
N ARG A 90 -23.60 -6.50 -5.26
CA ARG A 90 -23.76 -5.45 -4.23
C ARG A 90 -22.52 -5.37 -3.35
N VAL A 91 -22.27 -4.17 -2.81
CA VAL A 91 -21.26 -3.97 -1.78
C VAL A 91 -21.83 -4.43 -0.43
N ARG A 92 -21.09 -5.28 0.27
CA ARG A 92 -21.46 -5.82 1.58
C ARG A 92 -20.38 -5.48 2.60
N TYR A 93 -20.76 -5.38 3.85
CA TYR A 93 -19.85 -5.10 4.96
C TYR A 93 -20.01 -6.21 6.00
N ASN A 94 -18.90 -6.65 6.60
CA ASN A 94 -18.98 -7.48 7.79
C ASN A 94 -19.17 -6.61 9.06
N ARG A 95 -19.30 -7.28 10.21
CA ARG A 95 -19.44 -6.60 11.50
C ARG A 95 -18.12 -5.93 11.87
N TRP A 96 -18.23 -4.72 12.44
CA TRP A 96 -17.11 -4.07 13.10
C TRP A 96 -16.51 -4.97 14.18
N ARG A 97 -15.18 -5.05 14.19
CA ARG A 97 -14.41 -5.70 15.24
C ARG A 97 -13.51 -4.68 15.89
N ALA A 98 -13.65 -4.53 17.21
CA ALA A 98 -12.75 -3.70 17.99
C ALA A 98 -11.41 -4.41 18.15
N TYR A 99 -10.32 -3.65 18.12
CA TYR A 99 -8.98 -4.11 18.46
C TYR A 99 -8.18 -2.97 19.10
N ASP A 100 -7.19 -3.36 19.89
CA ASP A 100 -6.31 -2.45 20.58
C ASP A 100 -5.03 -2.26 19.76
N GLN A 101 -4.82 -1.05 19.24
CA GLN A 101 -3.63 -0.73 18.45
C GLN A 101 -2.52 -0.24 19.38
N ALA A 102 -1.47 -1.06 19.52
CA ALA A 102 -0.24 -0.64 20.17
C ALA A 102 0.44 0.48 19.37
N GLN A 103 0.85 1.55 20.06
CA GLN A 103 1.58 2.66 19.47
C GLN A 103 2.89 2.85 20.23
N VAL A 104 3.99 3.05 19.50
CA VAL A 104 5.29 3.31 20.12
C VAL A 104 5.24 4.70 20.76
N GLY A 105 5.42 4.77 22.08
CA GLY A 105 5.47 6.04 22.82
C GLY A 105 4.10 6.67 23.12
N HIS A 106 2.99 6.00 22.83
CA HIS A 106 1.64 6.51 23.09
C HIS A 106 0.75 5.43 23.73
N PRO A 107 -0.29 5.81 24.49
CA PRO A 107 -1.29 4.87 24.98
C PRO A 107 -1.91 4.08 23.84
N THR A 108 -2.21 2.81 24.11
CA THR A 108 -2.95 1.95 23.20
C THR A 108 -4.29 2.60 22.83
N GLU A 109 -4.57 2.66 21.54
CA GLU A 109 -5.80 3.25 21.01
C GLU A 109 -6.75 2.15 20.56
N ARG A 110 -8.01 2.19 21.04
CA ARG A 110 -9.05 1.27 20.58
C ARG A 110 -9.54 1.71 19.21
N ARG A 111 -9.50 0.80 18.24
CA ARG A 111 -9.97 1.02 16.87
C ARG A 111 -10.92 -0.06 16.43
N HIS A 112 -11.67 0.22 15.37
CA HIS A 112 -12.60 -0.72 14.76
C HIS A 112 -12.19 -1.02 13.32
N ILE A 113 -12.23 -2.28 12.93
CA ILE A 113 -11.97 -2.74 11.56
C ILE A 113 -13.16 -3.55 11.04
N ARG A 114 -13.47 -3.38 9.75
CA ARG A 114 -14.42 -4.23 9.01
C ARG A 114 -13.92 -4.48 7.59
N GLU A 115 -14.31 -5.61 7.03
CA GLU A 115 -14.08 -5.96 5.62
C GLU A 115 -15.21 -5.38 4.76
N ILE A 116 -14.84 -4.74 3.66
CA ILE A 116 -15.72 -4.36 2.56
C ILE A 116 -15.63 -5.43 1.47
N ILE A 117 -16.76 -6.01 1.11
CA ILE A 117 -16.86 -7.07 0.11
C ILE A 117 -17.57 -6.51 -1.11
N PHE A 118 -16.81 -6.23 -2.16
CA PHE A 118 -17.32 -5.77 -3.46
C PHE A 118 -17.79 -6.95 -4.31
N GLY A 119 -19.10 -7.22 -4.32
CA GLY A 119 -19.66 -8.38 -5.04
C GLY A 119 -19.25 -9.71 -4.40
N ALA A 120 -18.52 -10.54 -5.13
CA ALA A 120 -17.95 -11.78 -4.62
C ALA A 120 -16.61 -11.53 -3.90
N ARG A 121 -16.31 -12.30 -2.85
CA ARG A 121 -15.04 -12.17 -2.12
C ARG A 121 -13.89 -12.61 -3.03
N ARG A 122 -12.90 -11.74 -3.21
CA ARG A 122 -11.70 -11.98 -4.04
C ARG A 122 -10.48 -12.22 -3.16
N LYS A 123 -9.35 -12.57 -3.79
CA LYS A 123 -8.04 -12.71 -3.14
C LYS A 123 -7.64 -11.40 -2.44
N THR A 124 -7.72 -10.29 -3.16
CA THR A 124 -7.56 -8.95 -2.59
C THR A 124 -8.78 -8.59 -1.74
N ARG A 125 -8.53 -8.21 -0.49
CA ARG A 125 -9.55 -7.85 0.49
C ARG A 125 -9.44 -6.37 0.82
N TYR A 126 -10.60 -5.76 1.05
CA TYR A 126 -10.70 -4.33 1.36
C TYR A 126 -11.13 -4.18 2.80
N PHE A 127 -10.46 -3.30 3.53
CA PHE A 127 -10.78 -3.05 4.93
C PHE A 127 -11.01 -1.58 5.17
N GLN A 128 -11.97 -1.30 6.04
CA GLN A 128 -12.17 0.02 6.61
C GLN A 128 -11.72 0.00 8.06
N ILE A 129 -10.97 1.02 8.46
CA ILE A 129 -10.50 1.22 9.83
C ILE A 129 -11.02 2.58 10.29
N THR A 130 -11.56 2.63 11.52
CA THR A 130 -12.07 3.84 12.14
C THR A 130 -11.71 3.88 13.62
N LYS A 131 -11.69 5.08 14.20
CA LYS A 131 -11.57 5.31 15.64
C LYS A 131 -12.93 5.35 16.32
N GLU A 132 -13.99 5.63 15.57
CA GLU A 132 -15.38 5.77 16.07
C GLU A 132 -16.13 4.44 15.85
N GLY A 133 -16.77 3.93 16.90
CA GLY A 133 -17.52 2.66 16.89
C GLY A 133 -18.99 2.83 16.57
#